data_AF-A0A0K0D3C5-F1
#
_entry.id   AF-A0A0K0D3C5-F1
#
_cell.length_a   1.000
_cell.length_b   1.000
_cell.length_c   1.000
_cell.angle_alpha   90.00
_cell.angle_beta   90.00
_cell.angle_gamma   90.00
#
_symmetry.space_group_name_H-M   'P 1'
#
loop_
_entity.id
_entity.type
_entity.pdbx_description
1 polymer ?
#
loop_
_entity_poly.entity_id
_entity_poly.type
_entity_poly.pdbx_seq_one_letter_code
_entity_poly.pdbx_strand_id
1 'polypeptide(L)'
;MKIIVFQLSLTAAQSLNDLTKSAVITFEPQELHSLVEGDNETVSVCVKIPQAEFAALPDLEYQLSFGSFHPEVAYSQSHVDVAKSSFVHDNSSDFYTLSTEVIVHGGSIGKTGMRLRLVVSRNWSDLDDSWKTMEMIKGDTENILDVWVLRNEASERLTLVFVTSIVLLITFGNVLMGCELDLRAIFDTLKRPVAPTIGFLAQFFVMPVLAYSIAKSVFVSQGLFSMALGLFVTGCSPGGGASNFWTLLLDGNVNLSVTMTFISTLASLVVMPFWISMFGAEFLQGFSSKSNLRVPYGKIVRSLVSLVIPLLIGVAIKKLKPEWAAKSRKTLPQQDFII
;
A
#
# COMPACT_ATOMS: atom_id res chain seq x y z
N MET A 1 -8.18 -16.37 35.14
CA MET A 1 -7.97 -14.99 34.68
C MET A 1 -6.46 -14.82 34.53
N LYS A 2 -5.92 -14.97 33.31
CA LYS A 2 -4.47 -15.06 33.09
C LYS A 2 -3.91 -13.64 32.94
N ILE A 3 -3.17 -13.21 33.97
CA ILE A 3 -2.32 -12.03 33.96
C ILE A 3 -1.12 -12.38 33.06
N ILE A 4 -0.96 -11.67 31.95
CA ILE A 4 0.19 -11.83 31.05
C ILE A 4 0.94 -10.51 31.06
N VAL A 5 2.14 -10.57 31.62
CA VAL A 5 3.14 -9.49 31.68
C VAL A 5 3.81 -9.40 30.31
N PHE A 6 3.81 -8.22 29.68
CA PHE A 6 4.57 -7.98 28.46
C PHE A 6 5.51 -6.78 28.58
N GLN A 7 6.74 -7.01 28.10
CA GLN A 7 7.86 -6.08 28.10
C GLN A 7 7.64 -4.94 27.11
N LEU A 8 7.69 -3.69 27.58
CA LEU A 8 7.80 -2.50 26.73
C LEU A 8 9.27 -2.16 26.42
N SER A 9 9.50 -1.62 25.22
CA SER A 9 10.74 -0.92 24.86
C SER A 9 10.42 0.53 24.50
N LEU A 10 10.61 1.42 25.48
CA LEU A 10 10.54 2.88 25.31
C LEU A 10 11.95 3.38 24.98
N THR A 11 12.24 3.70 23.72
CA THR A 11 13.57 4.24 23.37
C THR A 11 13.68 5.69 23.83
N ALA A 12 14.30 5.92 24.99
CA ALA A 12 14.69 7.23 25.49
C ALA A 12 16.22 7.28 25.69
N ALA A 13 16.81 8.46 25.46
CA ALA A 13 18.25 8.70 25.54
C ALA A 13 18.86 8.19 26.86
N GLN A 14 19.69 7.15 26.75
CA GLN A 14 20.74 6.57 27.62
C GLN A 14 20.65 6.58 29.17
N SER A 15 19.68 7.20 29.85
CA SER A 15 19.65 7.30 31.33
C SER A 15 18.36 6.88 32.02
N LEU A 16 17.34 6.41 31.30
CA LEU A 16 16.01 6.08 31.86
C LEU A 16 15.58 4.62 31.60
N ASN A 17 16.53 3.68 31.60
CA ASN A 17 16.33 2.27 31.20
C ASN A 17 15.36 1.45 32.08
N ASP A 18 14.96 1.92 33.26
CA ASP A 18 14.06 1.18 34.18
C ASP A 18 12.60 1.62 34.14
N LEU A 19 12.30 2.81 33.60
CA LEU A 19 10.92 3.33 33.45
C LEU A 19 10.20 2.84 32.19
N THR A 20 10.94 2.14 31.32
CA THR A 20 10.48 1.77 30.00
C THR A 20 9.61 0.51 30.01
N LYS A 21 9.41 -0.17 31.14
CA LYS A 21 8.87 -1.55 31.17
C LYS A 21 7.46 -1.68 31.72
N SER A 22 6.86 -0.66 32.34
CA SER A 22 5.58 -0.85 33.06
C SER A 22 4.50 0.22 32.88
N ALA A 23 4.68 1.20 31.98
CA ALA A 23 3.64 2.17 31.68
C ALA A 23 2.55 1.58 30.76
N VAL A 24 1.27 1.75 31.12
CA VAL A 24 0.11 1.35 30.32
C VAL A 24 -0.47 2.59 29.63
N ILE A 25 -0.55 2.55 28.30
CA ILE A 25 -1.11 3.65 27.50
C ILE A 25 -2.48 3.21 26.97
N THR A 26 -3.49 4.02 27.19
CA THR A 26 -4.84 3.81 26.65
C THR A 26 -5.29 5.02 25.86
N PHE A 27 -5.84 4.79 24.69
CA PHE A 27 -6.39 5.82 23.80
C PHE A 27 -7.92 5.79 23.86
N GLU A 28 -8.54 6.96 23.92
CA GLU A 28 -9.98 7.17 23.75
C GLU A 28 -10.21 8.18 22.61
N PRO A 29 -10.74 7.75 21.46
CA PRO A 29 -11.12 6.37 21.08
C PRO A 29 -9.92 5.43 20.89
N GLN A 30 -10.13 4.12 21.06
CA GLN A 30 -9.08 3.09 20.93
C GLN A 30 -8.56 2.93 19.50
N GLU A 31 -9.38 3.28 18.51
CA GLU A 31 -9.06 3.25 17.08
C GLU A 31 -9.63 4.52 16.43
N LEU A 32 -8.84 5.14 15.55
CA LEU A 32 -9.23 6.38 14.87
C LEU A 32 -9.53 6.09 13.40
N HIS A 33 -10.73 5.56 13.13
CA HIS A 33 -11.13 5.14 11.77
C HIS A 33 -11.99 6.16 11.01
N SER A 34 -12.38 7.27 11.64
CA SER A 34 -13.27 8.30 11.09
C SER A 34 -12.55 9.55 10.56
N LEU A 35 -11.23 9.64 10.73
CA LEU A 35 -10.47 10.84 10.38
C LEU A 35 -10.50 11.04 8.86
N VAL A 36 -10.91 12.22 8.38
CA VAL A 36 -10.99 12.54 6.95
C VAL A 36 -9.73 13.31 6.52
N GLU A 37 -9.30 13.11 5.27
CA GLU A 37 -8.22 13.88 4.63
C GLU A 37 -8.45 15.40 4.76
N GLY A 38 -7.51 16.08 5.42
CA GLY A 38 -7.54 17.52 5.69
C GLY A 38 -8.22 17.91 7.02
N ASP A 39 -8.90 16.98 7.68
CA ASP A 39 -9.55 17.22 8.97
C ASP A 39 -8.63 16.81 10.14
N ASN A 40 -9.05 17.18 11.35
CA ASN A 40 -8.39 16.79 12.59
C ASN A 40 -9.39 16.19 13.58
N GLU A 41 -8.92 15.22 14.36
CA GLU A 41 -9.66 14.70 15.51
C GLU A 41 -8.81 14.80 16.77
N THR A 42 -9.47 15.09 17.88
CA THR A 42 -8.84 15.09 19.21
C THR A 42 -8.97 13.71 19.82
N VAL A 43 -7.83 13.12 20.16
CA VAL A 43 -7.75 11.84 20.86
C VAL A 43 -7.31 12.08 22.30
N SER A 44 -8.07 11.54 23.24
CA SER A 44 -7.69 11.54 24.65
C SER A 44 -6.73 10.38 24.90
N VAL A 45 -5.58 10.70 25.51
CA VAL A 45 -4.51 9.75 25.80
C VAL A 45 -4.35 9.69 27.31
N CYS A 46 -4.57 8.51 27.87
CA CYS A 46 -4.33 8.24 29.27
C CYS A 46 -3.06 7.39 29.43
N VAL A 47 -2.08 7.93 30.14
CA VAL A 47 -0.82 7.27 30.47
C VAL A 47 -0.88 6.87 31.94
N LYS A 48 -0.73 5.58 32.23
CA LYS A 48 -0.72 5.02 33.59
C LYS A 48 0.67 4.48 33.91
N ILE A 49 1.28 4.95 34.99
CA ILE A 49 2.62 4.54 35.44
C ILE A 49 2.50 3.93 36.84
N PRO A 50 3.04 2.72 37.11
CA PRO A 50 2.99 2.13 38.44
C PRO A 50 3.73 2.98 39.46
N GLN A 51 3.22 3.00 40.71
CA GLN A 51 3.79 3.80 41.79
C GLN A 51 5.30 3.56 42.03
N ALA A 52 5.76 2.32 41.92
CA ALA A 52 7.17 1.97 42.14
C ALA A 52 8.13 2.66 41.14
N GLU A 53 7.71 2.77 39.88
CA GLU A 53 8.51 3.43 38.84
C GLU A 53 8.34 4.95 38.88
N PHE A 54 7.14 5.43 39.22
CA PHE A 54 6.89 6.86 39.36
C PHE A 54 7.74 7.50 40.47
N ALA A 55 7.99 6.76 41.56
CA ALA A 55 8.88 7.21 42.64
C ALA A 55 10.35 7.36 42.19
N ALA A 56 10.78 6.59 41.20
CA ALA A 56 12.14 6.65 40.64
C ALA A 56 12.33 7.76 39.60
N LEU A 57 11.25 8.40 39.12
CA LEU A 57 11.33 9.52 38.18
C LEU A 57 11.97 10.74 38.83
N PRO A 58 13.01 11.35 38.22
CA PRO A 58 13.51 12.64 38.65
C PRO A 58 12.45 13.74 38.44
N ASP A 59 12.44 14.75 39.31
CA ASP A 59 11.56 15.93 39.24
C ASP A 59 12.03 16.87 38.12
N LEU A 60 11.84 16.44 36.88
CA LEU A 60 12.16 17.18 35.66
C LEU A 60 10.90 17.43 34.84
N GLU A 61 10.98 18.37 33.91
CA GLU A 61 9.96 18.57 32.89
C GLU A 61 10.12 17.52 31.79
N TYR A 62 9.04 16.81 31.52
CA TYR A 62 8.94 15.84 30.44
C TYR A 62 8.12 16.45 29.31
N GLN A 63 8.38 16.02 28.09
CA GLN A 63 7.64 16.38 26.92
C GLN A 63 7.09 15.11 26.28
N LEU A 64 5.79 15.15 26.03
CA LEU A 64 5.05 14.06 25.44
C LEU A 64 4.84 14.38 23.95
N SER A 65 5.26 13.46 23.08
CA SER A 65 5.26 13.61 21.63
C SER A 65 4.67 12.39 20.95
N PHE A 66 4.00 12.64 19.83
CA PHE A 66 3.39 11.63 18.98
C PHE A 66 4.13 11.54 17.66
N GLY A 67 4.46 10.32 17.26
CA GLY A 67 5.10 10.03 15.98
C GLY A 67 4.23 9.08 15.20
N SER A 68 4.07 9.35 13.92
CA SER A 68 3.44 8.44 12.97
C SER A 68 4.51 7.68 12.21
N PHE A 69 4.23 6.41 11.88
CA PHE A 69 5.08 5.66 10.96
C PHE A 69 5.06 6.23 9.53
N HIS A 70 3.94 6.86 9.16
CA HIS A 70 3.72 7.50 7.87
C HIS A 70 3.23 8.93 8.13
N PRO A 71 4.15 9.89 8.34
CA PRO A 71 3.80 11.28 8.64
C PRO A 71 2.96 11.93 7.53
N GLU A 72 3.05 11.43 6.30
CA GLU A 72 2.22 11.86 5.18
C GLU A 72 0.76 11.41 5.29
N VAL A 73 0.46 10.35 6.04
CA VAL A 73 -0.91 9.83 6.25
C VAL A 73 -1.54 10.52 7.45
N ALA A 74 -0.89 10.49 8.61
CA ALA A 74 -1.36 11.19 9.79
C ALA A 74 -0.18 11.74 10.57
N TYR A 75 -0.35 12.89 11.20
CA TYR A 75 0.68 13.51 12.03
C TYR A 75 0.05 14.26 13.20
N SER A 76 0.83 14.48 14.24
CA SER A 76 0.46 15.38 15.32
C SER A 76 1.62 16.31 15.61
N GLN A 77 1.34 17.61 15.67
CA GLN A 77 2.28 18.65 16.07
C GLN A 77 2.07 19.06 17.53
N SER A 78 1.11 18.43 18.22
CA SER A 78 0.83 18.71 19.62
C SER A 78 1.97 18.16 20.48
N HIS A 79 2.65 19.08 21.15
CA HIS A 79 3.59 18.77 22.22
C HIS A 79 2.94 19.15 23.53
N VAL A 80 2.94 18.22 24.48
CA VAL A 80 2.42 18.48 25.82
C VAL A 80 3.58 18.40 26.79
N ASP A 81 3.88 19.53 27.41
CA ASP A 81 4.85 19.59 28.49
C ASP A 81 4.18 19.11 29.78
N VAL A 82 4.76 18.07 30.37
CA VAL A 82 4.24 17.34 31.51
C VAL A 82 5.25 17.43 32.64
N ALA A 83 4.84 18.05 33.75
CA ALA A 83 5.57 17.99 35.00
C ALA A 83 5.17 16.73 35.78
N LYS A 84 6.05 16.25 36.66
CA LYS A 84 5.74 15.13 37.55
C LYS A 84 4.49 15.41 38.42
N SER A 85 4.24 16.67 38.78
CA SER A 85 3.04 17.09 39.52
C SER A 85 1.73 16.94 38.76
N SER A 86 1.76 16.76 37.44
CA SER A 86 0.56 16.63 36.59
C SER A 86 -0.06 15.22 36.66
N PHE A 87 0.64 14.26 37.25
CA PHE A 87 0.14 12.89 37.41
C PHE A 87 -0.71 12.77 38.68
N VAL A 88 -1.93 12.24 38.51
CA VAL A 88 -2.87 12.01 39.60
C VAL A 88 -2.79 10.55 40.04
N HIS A 89 -2.53 10.33 41.33
CA HIS A 89 -2.53 9.00 41.92
C HIS A 89 -3.95 8.43 41.99
N ASP A 90 -4.18 7.28 41.37
CA ASP A 90 -5.42 6.53 41.50
C ASP A 90 -5.29 5.53 42.66
N ASN A 91 -5.90 5.87 43.81
CA ASN A 91 -5.90 5.05 45.02
C ASN A 91 -6.56 3.67 44.84
N SER A 92 -7.27 3.42 43.73
CA SER A 92 -7.94 2.15 43.46
C SER A 92 -7.10 1.16 42.66
N SER A 93 -6.04 1.63 41.97
CA SER A 93 -5.29 0.81 41.02
C SER A 93 -3.76 0.85 41.21
N ASP A 94 -3.24 1.60 42.19
CA ASP A 94 -1.79 1.80 42.45
C ASP A 94 -1.00 2.38 41.26
N PHE A 95 -1.71 3.07 40.35
CA PHE A 95 -1.14 3.76 39.20
C PHE A 95 -1.24 5.28 39.34
N TYR A 96 -0.20 5.97 38.88
CA TYR A 96 -0.25 7.40 38.56
C TYR A 96 -0.77 7.57 37.14
N THR A 97 -1.82 8.37 36.99
CA THR A 97 -2.53 8.59 35.73
C THR A 97 -2.35 10.01 35.22
N LEU A 98 -2.13 10.14 33.93
CA LEU A 98 -2.12 11.41 33.21
C LEU A 98 -3.07 11.31 32.03
N SER A 99 -4.06 12.19 31.98
CA SER A 99 -4.97 12.31 30.83
C SER A 99 -4.63 13.59 30.07
N THR A 100 -4.34 13.45 28.78
CA THR A 100 -4.03 14.59 27.90
C THR A 100 -4.75 14.44 26.57
N GLU A 101 -5.09 15.57 25.96
CA GLU A 101 -5.77 15.62 24.67
C GLU A 101 -4.79 15.99 23.56
N VAL A 102 -4.89 15.29 22.44
CA VAL A 102 -3.91 15.34 21.36
C VAL A 102 -4.64 15.46 20.06
N ILE A 103 -4.25 16.45 19.25
CA ILE A 103 -4.86 16.67 17.96
C ILE A 103 -4.08 15.84 16.93
N VAL A 104 -4.80 14.93 16.28
CA VAL A 104 -4.29 14.12 15.16
C VAL A 104 -4.82 14.72 13.87
N HIS A 105 -3.91 15.08 12.97
CA HIS A 105 -4.24 15.63 11.66
C HIS A 105 -4.20 14.54 10.59
N GLY A 106 -5.25 14.46 9.78
CA GLY A 106 -5.34 13.60 8.61
C GLY A 106 -4.66 14.27 7.43
N GLY A 107 -3.55 13.70 6.96
CA GLY A 107 -2.89 14.09 5.71
C GLY A 107 -3.50 13.33 4.54
N SER A 108 -2.74 12.41 3.98
CA SER A 108 -3.11 11.59 2.82
C SER A 108 -3.92 10.37 3.21
N ILE A 109 -4.70 9.84 2.26
CA ILE A 109 -5.40 8.56 2.44
C ILE A 109 -4.45 7.43 2.79
N GLY A 110 -4.78 6.65 3.81
CA GLY A 110 -3.92 5.56 4.23
C GLY A 110 -4.27 4.99 5.59
N LYS A 111 -3.53 3.95 5.94
CA LYS A 111 -3.52 3.35 7.26
C LYS A 111 -2.16 3.58 7.87
N THR A 112 -2.10 4.17 9.06
CA THR A 112 -0.86 4.37 9.79
C THR A 112 -1.05 4.05 11.26
N GLY A 113 0.04 3.69 11.92
CA GLY A 113 0.08 3.58 13.38
C GLY A 113 0.76 4.81 13.95
N MET A 114 0.21 5.34 15.05
CA MET A 114 0.86 6.38 15.83
C MET A 114 1.40 5.83 17.15
N ARG A 115 2.60 6.26 17.52
CA ARG A 115 3.29 5.92 18.77
C ARG A 115 3.45 7.14 19.65
N LEU A 116 3.31 6.89 20.94
CA LEU A 116 3.59 7.86 21.99
C LEU A 116 5.05 7.75 22.45
N ARG A 117 5.71 8.88 22.63
CA ARG A 117 7.02 8.95 23.26
C ARG A 117 7.02 10.01 24.37
N LEU A 118 7.54 9.64 25.54
CA LEU A 118 7.80 10.57 26.64
C LEU A 118 9.30 10.79 26.75
N VAL A 119 9.76 12.04 26.68
CA VAL A 119 11.20 12.38 26.76
C VAL A 119 11.42 13.56 27.71
N VAL A 120 12.59 13.67 28.31
CA VAL A 120 12.95 14.84 29.13
C VAL A 120 13.13 16.07 28.25
N SER A 121 12.49 17.19 28.60
CA SER A 121 12.45 18.44 27.81
C SER A 121 13.83 18.97 27.40
N ARG A 122 14.85 18.81 28.28
CA ARG A 122 16.23 19.27 28.02
C ARG A 122 16.96 18.56 26.87
N ASN A 123 16.59 17.31 26.56
CA ASN A 123 17.26 16.51 25.52
C ASN A 123 16.50 16.50 24.19
N TRP A 124 15.50 17.37 24.02
CA TRP A 124 14.60 17.34 22.86
C TRP A 124 15.29 17.50 21.50
N SER A 125 16.30 18.37 21.41
CA SER A 125 16.99 18.70 20.15
C SER A 125 17.95 17.62 19.63
N ASP A 126 18.35 16.66 20.47
CA ASP A 126 19.37 15.65 20.18
C ASP A 126 18.76 14.28 19.81
N LEU A 127 17.45 14.23 19.50
CA LEU A 127 16.73 12.98 19.34
C LEU A 127 16.67 12.54 17.88
N ASP A 128 17.27 11.39 17.62
CA ASP A 128 17.17 10.64 16.37
C ASP A 128 15.71 10.28 16.05
N ASP A 129 15.32 10.43 14.78
CA ASP A 129 13.97 10.17 14.24
C ASP A 129 13.69 8.66 14.06
N SER A 130 14.64 7.80 14.42
CA SER A 130 14.57 6.34 14.32
C SER A 130 13.31 5.71 14.94
N TRP A 131 12.75 6.30 16.00
CA TRP A 131 11.50 5.84 16.64
C TRP A 131 10.25 6.01 15.77
N LYS A 132 10.31 6.86 14.73
CA LYS A 132 9.26 7.03 13.72
C LYS A 132 9.34 5.96 12.61
N THR A 133 10.44 5.20 12.54
CA THR A 133 10.63 4.18 11.50
C THR A 133 10.13 2.82 11.97
N MET A 134 9.54 2.06 11.03
CA MET A 134 8.99 0.73 11.29
C MET A 134 10.12 -0.30 11.46
N GLU A 135 10.65 -0.47 12.66
CA GLU A 135 11.41 -1.69 12.98
C GLU A 135 10.45 -2.89 13.11
N MET A 136 10.84 -4.02 12.52
CA MET A 136 10.12 -5.31 12.54
C MET A 136 10.07 -5.91 13.96
N ILE A 137 9.38 -5.25 14.88
CA ILE A 137 9.24 -5.71 16.26
C ILE A 137 8.04 -6.64 16.33
N LYS A 138 8.31 -7.94 16.18
CA LYS A 138 7.39 -9.03 16.53
C LYS A 138 7.13 -8.98 18.04
N GLY A 139 6.16 -8.18 18.49
CA GLY A 139 5.72 -8.24 19.89
C GLY A 139 4.84 -7.11 20.41
N ASP A 140 4.81 -5.94 19.77
CA ASP A 140 4.40 -4.70 20.45
C ASP A 140 3.22 -3.97 19.77
N THR A 141 2.15 -4.71 19.48
CA THR A 141 0.95 -4.18 18.79
C THR A 141 -0.09 -3.55 19.73
N GLU A 142 0.15 -3.53 21.04
CA GLU A 142 -0.85 -3.06 22.03
C GLU A 142 -0.72 -1.58 22.40
N ASN A 143 0.36 -0.90 21.99
CA ASN A 143 0.65 0.50 22.32
C ASN A 143 0.65 1.44 21.09
N ILE A 144 0.02 1.02 19.99
CA ILE A 144 -0.05 1.78 18.74
C ILE A 144 -1.50 2.22 18.53
N LEU A 145 -1.73 3.51 18.35
CA LEU A 145 -3.02 4.03 17.90
C LEU A 145 -3.16 3.73 16.41
N ASP A 146 -4.14 2.90 16.03
CA ASP A 146 -4.45 2.62 14.63
C ASP A 146 -5.27 3.79 14.05
N VAL A 147 -4.74 4.44 13.00
CA VAL A 147 -5.34 5.61 12.37
C VAL A 147 -5.62 5.31 10.90
N TRP A 148 -6.88 5.44 10.50
CA TRP A 148 -7.31 5.31 9.12
C TRP A 148 -7.82 6.66 8.64
N VAL A 149 -7.14 7.21 7.64
CA VAL A 149 -7.55 8.45 7.01
C VAL A 149 -8.44 8.14 5.83
N LEU A 150 -9.73 8.46 6.00
CA LEU A 150 -10.76 8.35 5.00
C LEU A 150 -10.64 9.46 3.96
N ARG A 151 -11.10 9.14 2.76
CA ARG A 151 -11.07 10.07 1.64
C ARG A 151 -12.14 11.14 1.80
N ASN A 152 -11.77 12.40 1.55
CA ASN A 152 -12.72 13.51 1.49
C ASN A 152 -13.69 13.33 0.30
N GLU A 153 -14.95 13.76 0.43
CA GLU A 153 -15.98 13.67 -0.62
C GLU A 153 -15.51 14.29 -1.96
N ALA A 154 -14.77 15.40 -1.91
CA ALA A 154 -14.24 16.04 -3.12
C ALA A 154 -13.20 15.15 -3.82
N SER A 155 -12.26 14.60 -3.05
CA SER A 155 -11.24 13.65 -3.52
C SER A 155 -11.88 12.35 -4.03
N GLU A 156 -12.98 11.90 -3.44
CA GLU A 156 -13.73 10.72 -3.87
C GLU A 156 -14.32 10.91 -5.26
N ARG A 157 -15.00 12.04 -5.51
CA ARG A 157 -15.53 12.38 -6.84
C ARG A 157 -14.43 12.46 -7.89
N LEU A 158 -13.32 13.12 -7.58
CA LEU A 158 -12.16 13.20 -8.47
C LEU A 158 -11.61 11.82 -8.80
N THR A 159 -11.48 10.95 -7.80
CA THR A 159 -10.98 9.59 -8.03
C THR A 159 -11.97 8.76 -8.85
N LEU A 160 -13.28 8.91 -8.63
CA LEU A 160 -14.29 8.24 -9.44
C LEU A 160 -14.17 8.67 -10.90
N VAL A 161 -14.06 9.98 -11.17
CA VAL A 161 -13.87 10.51 -12.54
C VAL A 161 -12.59 9.96 -13.16
N PHE A 162 -11.48 9.96 -12.42
CA PHE A 162 -10.18 9.46 -12.87
C PHE A 162 -10.18 7.95 -13.16
N VAL A 163 -10.72 7.13 -12.25
CA VAL A 163 -10.81 5.68 -12.45
C VAL A 163 -11.74 5.36 -13.62
N THR A 164 -12.87 6.06 -13.73
CA THR A 164 -13.81 5.88 -14.83
C THR A 164 -13.16 6.25 -16.17
N SER A 165 -12.42 7.35 -16.23
CA SER A 165 -11.73 7.76 -17.46
C SER A 165 -10.65 6.76 -17.87
N ILE A 166 -9.85 6.25 -16.93
CA ILE A 166 -8.85 5.21 -17.20
C ILE A 166 -9.53 3.92 -17.68
N VAL A 167 -10.58 3.46 -17.01
CA VAL A 167 -11.30 2.24 -17.41
C VAL A 167 -11.86 2.39 -18.82
N LEU A 168 -12.42 3.55 -19.17
CA LEU A 168 -12.90 3.84 -20.52
C LEU A 168 -11.77 3.80 -21.55
N LEU A 169 -10.62 4.44 -21.25
CA LEU A 169 -9.45 4.45 -22.13
C LEU A 169 -8.90 3.04 -22.36
N ILE A 170 -8.73 2.25 -21.29
CA ILE A 170 -8.23 0.88 -21.36
C ILE A 170 -9.23 -0.01 -22.12
N THR A 171 -10.53 0.14 -21.86
CA THR A 171 -11.59 -0.59 -22.57
C THR A 171 -11.53 -0.30 -24.07
N PHE A 172 -11.47 0.97 -24.44
CA PHE A 172 -11.37 1.39 -25.84
C PHE A 172 -10.09 0.86 -26.50
N GLY A 173 -8.95 0.99 -25.82
CA GLY A 173 -7.66 0.45 -26.30
C GLY A 173 -7.69 -1.06 -26.51
N ASN A 174 -8.31 -1.83 -25.61
CA ASN A 174 -8.46 -3.27 -25.74
C ASN A 174 -9.37 -3.67 -26.91
N VAL A 175 -10.47 -2.95 -27.15
CA VAL A 175 -11.33 -3.18 -28.32
C VAL A 175 -10.55 -2.92 -29.60
N LEU A 176 -9.82 -1.81 -29.69
CA LEU A 176 -9.01 -1.48 -30.86
C LEU A 176 -7.94 -2.54 -31.12
N MET A 177 -7.22 -2.96 -30.10
CA MET A 177 -6.24 -4.05 -30.18
C MET A 177 -6.90 -5.35 -30.70
N GLY A 178 -8.09 -5.69 -30.22
CA GLY A 178 -8.86 -6.84 -30.70
C GLY A 178 -9.28 -6.72 -32.18
N CYS A 179 -9.60 -5.50 -32.64
CA CYS A 179 -9.95 -5.24 -34.04
C CYS A 179 -8.75 -5.35 -34.99
N GLU A 180 -7.53 -5.04 -34.52
CA GLU A 180 -6.31 -5.15 -35.33
C GLU A 180 -5.78 -6.58 -35.43
N LEU A 181 -6.07 -7.41 -34.43
CA LEU A 181 -5.54 -8.75 -34.26
C LEU A 181 -5.91 -9.72 -35.39
N ASP A 182 -4.91 -10.20 -36.15
CA ASP A 182 -5.12 -11.21 -37.20
C ASP A 182 -5.03 -12.63 -36.63
N LEU A 183 -6.16 -13.34 -36.64
CA LEU A 183 -6.23 -14.72 -36.18
C LEU A 183 -5.27 -15.64 -36.93
N ARG A 184 -5.04 -15.41 -38.24
CA ARG A 184 -4.09 -16.22 -39.02
C ARG A 184 -2.66 -16.00 -38.51
N ALA A 185 -2.30 -14.75 -38.26
CA ALA A 185 -1.00 -14.40 -37.69
C ALA A 185 -0.78 -15.03 -36.30
N ILE A 186 -1.83 -15.15 -35.48
CA ILE A 186 -1.76 -15.88 -34.20
C ILE A 186 -1.43 -17.35 -34.42
N PHE A 187 -2.17 -18.03 -35.30
CA PHE A 187 -1.93 -19.44 -35.58
C PHE A 187 -0.54 -19.68 -36.17
N ASP A 188 -0.07 -18.80 -37.06
CA ASP A 188 1.27 -18.92 -37.64
C ASP A 188 2.38 -18.63 -36.63
N THR A 189 2.13 -17.71 -35.70
CA THR A 189 3.03 -17.45 -34.56
C THR A 189 3.11 -18.65 -33.63
N LEU A 190 1.98 -19.31 -33.35
CA LEU A 190 1.94 -20.55 -32.55
C LEU A 190 2.69 -21.72 -33.23
N LYS A 191 2.74 -21.77 -34.57
CA LYS A 191 3.56 -22.75 -35.31
C LYS A 191 5.07 -22.53 -35.15
N ARG A 192 5.50 -21.32 -34.78
CA ARG A 192 6.91 -20.98 -34.53
C ARG A 192 7.08 -20.54 -33.07
N PRO A 193 7.00 -21.48 -32.11
CA PRO A 193 6.81 -21.16 -30.70
C PRO A 193 8.02 -20.52 -30.01
N VAL A 194 9.22 -20.58 -30.60
CA VAL A 194 10.46 -20.11 -29.95
C VAL A 194 10.34 -18.66 -29.46
N ALA A 195 9.93 -17.73 -30.33
CA ALA A 195 9.82 -16.32 -29.94
C ALA A 195 8.67 -16.05 -28.95
N PRO A 196 7.43 -16.54 -29.17
CA PRO A 196 6.34 -16.40 -28.19
C PRO A 196 6.64 -17.02 -26.83
N THR A 197 7.30 -18.19 -26.79
CA THR A 197 7.66 -18.85 -25.53
C THR A 197 8.69 -18.04 -24.75
N ILE A 198 9.69 -17.48 -25.41
CA ILE A 198 10.66 -16.59 -24.76
C ILE A 198 9.96 -15.36 -24.19
N GLY A 199 9.08 -14.71 -24.96
CA GLY A 199 8.30 -13.56 -24.48
C GLY A 199 7.39 -13.91 -23.31
N PHE A 200 6.72 -15.06 -23.36
CA PHE A 200 5.88 -15.54 -22.27
C PHE A 200 6.68 -15.80 -20.98
N LEU A 201 7.84 -16.47 -21.08
CA LEU A 201 8.72 -16.72 -19.95
C LEU A 201 9.29 -15.41 -19.39
N ALA A 202 9.69 -14.47 -20.25
CA ALA A 202 10.14 -13.16 -19.79
C ALA A 202 9.03 -12.40 -19.03
N GLN A 203 7.80 -12.40 -19.55
CA GLN A 203 6.68 -11.67 -18.96
C GLN A 203 6.18 -12.30 -17.65
N PHE A 204 6.07 -13.62 -17.58
CA PHE A 204 5.42 -14.30 -16.47
C PHE A 204 6.36 -15.05 -15.53
N PHE A 205 7.66 -15.05 -15.80
CA PHE A 205 8.67 -15.60 -14.91
C PHE A 205 9.71 -14.56 -14.54
N VAL A 206 10.38 -13.96 -15.53
CA VAL A 206 11.46 -13.00 -15.26
C VAL A 206 10.92 -11.74 -14.59
N MET A 207 9.86 -11.11 -15.11
CA MET A 207 9.30 -9.89 -14.50
C MET A 207 8.78 -10.09 -13.07
N PRO A 208 7.96 -11.11 -12.74
CA PRO A 208 7.52 -11.34 -11.36
C PRO A 208 8.68 -11.63 -10.40
N VAL A 209 9.68 -12.40 -10.82
CA VAL A 209 10.85 -12.73 -9.98
C VAL A 209 11.70 -11.48 -9.72
N LEU A 210 11.92 -10.64 -10.73
CA LEU A 210 12.62 -9.37 -10.56
C LEU A 210 11.84 -8.43 -9.65
N ALA A 211 10.53 -8.28 -9.88
CA ALA A 211 9.67 -7.43 -9.07
C ALA A 211 9.64 -7.89 -7.60
N TYR A 212 9.53 -9.21 -7.35
CA TYR A 212 9.62 -9.79 -6.01
C TYR A 212 10.97 -9.51 -5.34
N SER A 213 12.08 -9.68 -6.09
CA SER A 213 13.43 -9.46 -5.57
C SER A 213 13.65 -8.00 -5.17
N ILE A 214 13.19 -7.05 -5.98
CA ILE A 214 13.27 -5.61 -5.69
C ILE A 214 12.33 -5.24 -4.53
N ALA A 215 11.08 -5.75 -4.55
CA ALA A 215 10.11 -5.54 -3.49
C ALA A 215 10.66 -5.98 -2.12
N LYS A 216 11.31 -7.15 -2.05
CA LYS A 216 11.87 -7.70 -0.83
C LYS A 216 13.15 -6.99 -0.38
N SER A 217 14.07 -6.69 -1.30
CA SER A 217 15.38 -6.11 -0.95
C SER A 217 15.30 -4.63 -0.63
N VAL A 218 14.47 -3.86 -1.33
CA VAL A 218 14.40 -2.40 -1.19
C VAL A 218 13.24 -2.02 -0.28
N PHE A 219 12.01 -2.36 -0.67
CA PHE A 219 10.81 -1.82 -0.01
C PHE A 219 10.51 -2.46 1.34
N VAL A 220 10.58 -3.79 1.43
CA VAL A 220 10.36 -4.49 2.71
C VAL A 220 11.43 -4.13 3.73
N SER A 221 12.69 -3.93 3.31
CA SER A 221 13.77 -3.50 4.20
C SER A 221 13.52 -2.14 4.86
N GLN A 222 12.73 -1.28 4.20
CA GLN A 222 12.37 0.06 4.66
C GLN A 222 10.99 0.11 5.33
N GLY A 223 10.26 -1.01 5.41
CA GLY A 223 8.91 -1.08 5.97
C GLY A 223 7.79 -0.63 5.01
N LEU A 224 8.07 -0.41 3.72
CA LEU A 224 7.10 0.05 2.71
C LEU A 224 6.36 -1.13 2.05
N PHE A 225 5.59 -1.88 2.84
CA PHE A 225 4.87 -3.08 2.38
C PHE A 225 3.83 -2.80 1.28
N SER A 226 3.16 -1.64 1.32
CA SER A 226 2.16 -1.24 0.32
C SER A 226 2.78 -1.02 -1.07
N MET A 227 3.93 -0.35 -1.13
CA MET A 227 4.67 -0.15 -2.38
C MET A 227 5.27 -1.47 -2.89
N ALA A 228 5.77 -2.33 -1.98
CA ALA A 228 6.27 -3.65 -2.32
C ALA A 228 5.19 -4.50 -3.02
N LEU A 229 3.96 -4.52 -2.48
CA LEU A 229 2.83 -5.20 -3.09
C LEU A 229 2.46 -4.59 -4.44
N GLY A 230 2.41 -3.26 -4.55
CA GLY A 230 2.13 -2.57 -5.80
C GLY A 230 3.12 -2.92 -6.91
N LEU A 231 4.42 -2.91 -6.60
CA LEU A 231 5.47 -3.29 -7.55
C LEU A 231 5.34 -4.76 -7.97
N PHE A 232 5.12 -5.66 -7.01
CA PHE A 232 4.96 -7.08 -7.30
C PHE A 232 3.75 -7.36 -8.20
N VAL A 233 2.60 -6.75 -7.90
CA VAL A 233 1.38 -6.88 -8.73
C VAL A 233 1.59 -6.31 -10.14
N THR A 234 2.29 -5.18 -10.26
CA THR A 234 2.68 -4.62 -11.57
C THR A 234 3.59 -5.59 -12.34
N GLY A 235 4.57 -6.21 -11.69
CA GLY A 235 5.42 -7.22 -12.32
C GLY A 235 4.69 -8.48 -12.78
N CYS A 236 3.55 -8.80 -12.15
CA CYS A 236 2.68 -9.91 -12.54
C CYS A 236 1.68 -9.55 -13.65
N SER A 237 1.62 -8.29 -14.07
CA SER A 237 0.66 -7.81 -15.07
C SER A 237 1.03 -8.25 -16.49
N PRO A 238 0.04 -8.47 -17.37
CA PRO A 238 0.31 -8.76 -18.77
C PRO A 238 0.91 -7.55 -19.49
N GLY A 239 1.48 -7.79 -20.68
CA GLY A 239 1.99 -6.72 -21.53
C GLY A 239 0.87 -5.75 -21.95
N GLY A 240 1.22 -4.47 -22.11
CA GLY A 240 0.32 -3.43 -22.59
C GLY A 240 0.45 -3.16 -24.09
N GLY A 241 -0.59 -2.55 -24.68
CA GLY A 241 -0.64 -2.20 -26.10
C GLY A 241 0.44 -1.20 -26.55
N ALA A 242 1.04 -0.44 -25.62
CA ALA A 242 2.16 0.47 -25.92
C ALA A 242 3.40 -0.28 -26.47
N SER A 243 3.60 -1.55 -26.11
CA SER A 243 4.68 -2.38 -26.66
C SER A 243 4.58 -2.57 -28.18
N ASN A 244 3.36 -2.56 -28.73
CA ASN A 244 3.12 -2.67 -30.17
C ASN A 244 3.61 -1.41 -30.90
N PHE A 245 3.46 -0.23 -30.28
CA PHE A 245 3.96 1.03 -30.82
C PHE A 245 5.49 1.07 -30.83
N TRP A 246 6.14 0.68 -29.73
CA TRP A 246 7.60 0.57 -29.69
C TRP A 246 8.15 -0.47 -30.66
N THR A 247 7.47 -1.60 -30.83
CA THR A 247 7.85 -2.61 -31.82
C THR A 247 7.79 -2.04 -33.22
N LEU A 248 6.78 -1.24 -33.55
CA LEU A 248 6.69 -0.56 -34.85
C LEU A 248 7.84 0.44 -35.04
N LEU A 249 8.09 1.29 -34.04
CA LEU A 249 9.16 2.31 -34.11
C LEU A 249 10.56 1.73 -34.29
N LEU A 250 10.79 0.52 -33.78
CA LEU A 250 12.07 -0.18 -33.86
C LEU A 250 12.15 -1.16 -35.03
N ASP A 251 11.26 -1.05 -36.03
CA ASP A 251 11.16 -1.96 -37.19
C ASP A 251 11.03 -3.45 -36.81
N GLY A 252 10.43 -3.71 -35.65
CA GLY A 252 10.16 -5.04 -35.14
C GLY A 252 8.90 -5.67 -35.76
N ASN A 253 8.69 -6.96 -35.46
CA ASN A 253 7.52 -7.67 -35.94
C ASN A 253 6.27 -7.32 -35.10
N VAL A 254 5.49 -6.35 -35.58
CA VAL A 254 4.26 -5.88 -34.92
C VAL A 254 3.22 -6.99 -34.78
N ASN A 255 3.07 -7.87 -35.78
CA ASN A 255 2.11 -8.99 -35.73
C ASN A 255 2.46 -9.96 -34.58
N LEU A 256 3.75 -10.19 -34.37
CA LEU A 256 4.26 -11.00 -33.28
C LEU A 256 4.03 -10.31 -31.93
N SER A 257 4.29 -9.00 -31.81
CA SER A 257 4.05 -8.23 -30.57
C SER A 257 2.57 -8.22 -30.16
N VAL A 258 1.67 -7.96 -31.12
CA VAL A 258 0.21 -7.95 -30.88
C VAL A 258 -0.26 -9.34 -30.45
N THR A 259 0.25 -10.40 -31.09
CA THR A 259 -0.05 -11.78 -30.72
C THR A 259 0.44 -12.13 -29.32
N MET A 260 1.68 -11.77 -28.97
CA MET A 260 2.23 -12.01 -27.63
C MET A 260 1.44 -11.26 -26.56
N THR A 261 1.10 -10.00 -26.82
CA THR A 261 0.29 -9.19 -25.91
C THR A 261 -1.08 -9.83 -25.70
N PHE A 262 -1.77 -10.27 -26.78
CA PHE A 262 -3.05 -10.96 -26.68
C PHE A 262 -2.98 -12.24 -25.84
N ILE A 263 -2.02 -13.13 -26.16
CA ILE A 263 -1.82 -14.38 -25.42
C ILE A 263 -1.52 -14.09 -23.95
N SER A 264 -0.70 -13.07 -23.66
CA SER A 264 -0.36 -12.68 -22.29
C SER A 264 -1.58 -12.14 -21.53
N THR A 265 -2.41 -11.31 -22.17
CA THR A 265 -3.63 -10.78 -21.57
C THR A 265 -4.61 -11.90 -21.21
N LEU A 266 -4.77 -12.90 -22.07
CA LEU A 266 -5.58 -14.09 -21.76
C LEU A 266 -4.95 -14.93 -20.63
N ALA A 267 -3.64 -15.18 -20.69
CA ALA A 267 -2.94 -15.97 -19.68
C ALA A 267 -2.93 -15.32 -18.30
N SER A 268 -2.96 -13.99 -18.23
CA SER A 268 -2.96 -13.23 -16.98
C SER A 268 -4.12 -13.59 -16.05
N LEU A 269 -5.27 -14.03 -16.61
CA LEU A 269 -6.43 -14.50 -15.84
C LEU A 269 -6.10 -15.61 -14.85
N VAL A 270 -5.10 -16.44 -15.18
CA VAL A 270 -4.67 -17.57 -14.35
C VAL A 270 -3.33 -17.27 -13.69
N VAL A 271 -2.38 -16.72 -14.45
CA VAL A 271 -1.00 -16.57 -14.00
C VAL A 271 -0.87 -15.48 -12.93
N MET A 272 -1.57 -14.34 -13.06
CA MET A 272 -1.49 -13.28 -12.06
C MET A 272 -2.07 -13.73 -10.70
N PRO A 273 -3.28 -14.30 -10.60
CA PRO A 273 -3.79 -14.83 -9.33
C PRO A 273 -2.88 -15.91 -8.72
N PHE A 274 -2.23 -16.73 -9.55
CA PHE A 274 -1.28 -17.75 -9.10
C PHE A 274 -0.03 -17.13 -8.45
N TRP A 275 0.59 -16.12 -9.06
CA TRP A 275 1.73 -15.44 -8.45
C TRP A 275 1.36 -14.71 -7.16
N ILE A 276 0.20 -14.05 -7.16
CA ILE A 276 -0.30 -13.33 -5.97
C ILE A 276 -0.65 -14.32 -4.85
N SER A 277 -1.18 -15.51 -5.15
CA SER A 277 -1.43 -16.51 -4.11
C SER A 277 -0.16 -17.12 -3.52
N MET A 278 0.89 -17.24 -4.33
CA MET A 278 2.16 -17.83 -3.91
C MET A 278 3.01 -16.86 -3.07
N PHE A 279 3.13 -15.60 -3.48
CA PHE A 279 4.03 -14.63 -2.84
C PHE A 279 3.34 -13.38 -2.29
N GLY A 280 2.09 -13.12 -2.67
CA GLY A 280 1.37 -11.90 -2.24
C GLY A 280 1.13 -11.83 -0.74
N ALA A 281 1.01 -12.97 -0.06
CA ALA A 281 0.84 -13.03 1.40
C ALA A 281 2.03 -12.44 2.17
N GLU A 282 3.25 -12.51 1.62
CA GLU A 282 4.45 -11.98 2.28
C GLU A 282 4.44 -10.44 2.37
N PHE A 283 3.82 -9.79 1.39
CA PHE A 283 3.68 -8.34 1.33
C PHE A 283 2.44 -7.80 2.04
N LEU A 284 1.56 -8.68 2.54
CA LEU A 284 0.30 -8.34 3.22
C LEU A 284 0.43 -8.32 4.75
N GLN A 285 1.62 -8.03 5.26
CA GLN A 285 1.85 -7.81 6.68
C GLN A 285 1.34 -6.41 7.05
N GLY A 286 0.15 -6.34 7.64
CA GLY A 286 -0.37 -5.12 8.25
C GLY A 286 0.28 -4.84 9.61
N PHE A 287 0.17 -3.59 10.08
CA PHE A 287 0.69 -3.09 11.37
C PHE A 287 0.21 -3.86 12.61
N SER A 288 -0.78 -4.75 12.48
CA SER A 288 -1.30 -5.56 13.57
C SER A 288 -1.47 -7.01 13.13
N SER A 289 -0.90 -7.94 13.90
CA SER A 289 -0.92 -9.40 13.63
C SER A 289 -2.33 -10.01 13.59
N LYS A 290 -3.37 -9.26 13.99
CA LYS A 290 -4.78 -9.68 13.91
C LYS A 290 -5.46 -9.31 12.58
N SER A 291 -4.87 -8.44 11.76
CA SER A 291 -5.43 -8.07 10.45
C SER A 291 -5.07 -9.14 9.40
N ASN A 292 -5.94 -10.13 9.27
CA ASN A 292 -5.83 -11.16 8.23
C ASN A 292 -6.21 -10.51 6.88
N LEU A 293 -5.27 -9.76 6.28
CA LEU A 293 -5.47 -9.14 4.97
C LEU A 293 -5.53 -10.24 3.91
N ARG A 294 -6.74 -10.74 3.66
CA ARG A 294 -6.97 -11.74 2.64
C ARG A 294 -6.95 -11.06 1.28
N VAL A 295 -6.05 -11.50 0.39
CA VAL A 295 -6.04 -11.07 -1.02
C VAL A 295 -7.46 -11.22 -1.58
N PRO A 296 -8.09 -10.16 -2.12
CA PRO A 296 -9.41 -10.25 -2.69
C PRO A 296 -9.34 -10.87 -4.10
N TYR A 297 -9.00 -12.16 -4.19
CA TYR A 297 -8.83 -12.90 -5.45
C TYR A 297 -10.04 -12.74 -6.38
N GLY A 298 -11.26 -12.77 -5.82
CA GLY A 298 -12.49 -12.57 -6.59
C GLY A 298 -12.63 -11.17 -7.19
N LYS A 299 -12.03 -10.13 -6.61
CA LYS A 299 -11.98 -8.79 -7.22
C LYS A 299 -10.92 -8.73 -8.32
N ILE A 300 -9.76 -9.35 -8.11
CA ILE A 300 -8.67 -9.42 -9.09
C ILE A 300 -9.15 -10.15 -10.36
N VAL A 301 -9.71 -11.34 -10.22
CA VAL A 301 -10.24 -12.12 -11.35
C VAL A 301 -11.34 -11.35 -12.07
N ARG A 302 -12.28 -10.73 -11.35
CA ARG A 302 -13.32 -9.89 -11.99
C ARG A 302 -12.73 -8.72 -12.77
N SER A 303 -11.72 -8.05 -12.24
CA SER A 303 -11.03 -6.95 -12.94
C SER A 303 -10.32 -7.46 -14.19
N LEU A 304 -9.58 -8.56 -14.11
CA LEU A 304 -8.93 -9.16 -15.28
C LEU A 304 -9.94 -9.61 -16.34
N VAL A 305 -11.06 -10.22 -15.93
CA VAL A 305 -12.16 -10.58 -16.85
C VAL A 305 -12.74 -9.33 -17.52
N SER A 306 -12.92 -8.24 -16.77
CA SER A 306 -13.40 -6.97 -17.34
C SER A 306 -12.43 -6.36 -18.36
N LEU A 307 -11.13 -6.68 -18.31
CA LEU A 307 -10.14 -6.28 -19.31
C LEU A 307 -10.17 -7.17 -20.56
N VAL A 308 -10.41 -8.47 -20.38
CA VAL A 308 -10.43 -9.46 -21.48
C VAL A 308 -11.73 -9.37 -22.30
N ILE A 309 -12.87 -9.04 -21.68
CA ILE A 309 -14.16 -8.93 -22.39
C ILE A 309 -14.09 -7.93 -23.57
N PRO A 310 -13.67 -6.67 -23.39
CA PRO A 310 -13.55 -5.70 -24.49
C PRO A 310 -12.62 -6.16 -25.61
N LEU A 311 -11.52 -6.83 -25.25
CA LEU A 311 -10.58 -7.41 -26.20
C LEU A 311 -11.25 -8.47 -27.09
N LEU A 312 -12.00 -9.39 -26.47
CA LEU A 312 -12.77 -10.41 -27.20
C LEU A 312 -13.88 -9.81 -28.07
N ILE A 313 -14.52 -8.72 -27.61
CA ILE A 313 -15.49 -7.97 -28.41
C ILE A 313 -14.81 -7.40 -29.66
N GLY A 314 -13.62 -6.81 -29.54
CA GLY A 314 -12.84 -6.33 -30.69
C GLY A 314 -12.55 -7.44 -31.71
N VAL A 315 -12.12 -8.61 -31.23
CA VAL A 315 -11.88 -9.78 -32.09
C VAL A 315 -13.17 -10.25 -32.77
N ALA A 316 -14.30 -10.25 -32.06
CA ALA A 316 -15.60 -10.60 -32.62
C ALA A 316 -16.07 -9.61 -33.69
N ILE A 317 -15.87 -8.30 -33.48
CA ILE A 317 -16.17 -7.26 -34.47
C ILE A 317 -15.36 -7.50 -35.74
N LYS A 318 -14.06 -7.78 -35.62
CA LYS A 318 -13.20 -8.09 -36.77
C LYS A 318 -13.72 -9.29 -37.58
N LYS A 319 -14.17 -10.34 -36.89
CA LYS A 319 -14.67 -11.57 -37.51
C LYS A 319 -16.03 -11.39 -38.18
N LEU A 320 -16.95 -10.65 -37.56
CA LEU A 320 -18.35 -10.52 -38.01
C LEU A 320 -18.55 -9.36 -38.99
N LYS A 321 -17.80 -8.26 -38.84
CA LYS A 321 -17.93 -7.04 -39.67
C LYS A 321 -16.54 -6.43 -39.96
N PRO A 322 -15.76 -7.01 -40.89
CA PRO A 322 -14.41 -6.54 -41.19
C PRO A 322 -14.36 -5.08 -41.70
N GLU A 323 -15.44 -4.59 -42.34
CA GLU A 323 -15.57 -3.20 -42.76
C GLU A 323 -15.59 -2.21 -41.58
N TRP A 324 -16.18 -2.61 -40.45
CA TRP A 324 -16.22 -1.78 -39.24
C TRP A 324 -14.85 -1.72 -38.58
N ALA A 325 -14.16 -2.86 -38.49
CA ALA A 325 -12.77 -2.90 -38.02
C ALA A 325 -11.83 -2.06 -38.92
N ALA A 326 -12.02 -2.13 -40.25
CA ALA A 326 -11.27 -1.31 -41.20
C ALA A 326 -11.56 0.19 -41.04
N LYS A 327 -12.82 0.57 -40.72
CA LYS A 327 -13.20 1.96 -40.44
C LYS A 327 -12.61 2.46 -39.12
N SER A 328 -12.59 1.62 -38.07
CA SER A 328 -11.94 1.93 -36.79
C SER A 328 -10.43 2.19 -36.97
N ARG A 329 -9.77 1.42 -37.84
CA ARG A 329 -8.36 1.61 -38.23
C ARG A 329 -8.09 2.96 -38.92
N LYS A 330 -9.12 3.56 -39.53
CA LYS A 330 -9.05 4.83 -40.25
C LYS A 330 -9.39 6.05 -39.39
N THR A 331 -10.11 5.87 -38.27
CA THR A 331 -10.35 6.90 -37.24
C THR A 331 -9.32 6.91 -36.12
N LEU A 332 -8.49 5.88 -36.02
CA LEU A 332 -7.18 6.06 -35.42
C LEU A 332 -6.51 7.18 -36.22
N PRO A 333 -5.97 8.25 -35.60
CA PRO A 333 -4.91 8.96 -36.28
C PRO A 333 -3.93 7.85 -36.66
N GLN A 334 -3.71 7.70 -37.95
CA GLN A 334 -2.70 6.78 -38.42
C GLN A 334 -1.48 6.98 -37.53
N GLN A 335 -0.71 5.91 -37.34
CA GLN A 335 0.68 6.01 -36.97
C GLN A 335 1.51 6.79 -38.03
N ASP A 336 0.91 7.80 -38.69
CA ASP A 336 1.45 8.86 -39.53
C ASP A 336 1.87 10.07 -38.67
N PHE A 337 2.16 9.88 -37.39
CA PHE A 337 3.22 10.70 -36.82
C PHE A 337 4.52 10.16 -37.43
N ILE A 338 4.92 10.80 -38.54
CA ILE A 338 6.18 10.65 -39.29
C ILE A 338 6.07 9.76 -40.54
N ILE A 339 5.63 10.38 -41.66
CA ILE A 339 6.37 10.28 -42.92
C ILE A 339 7.60 11.18 -42.80
#